data_AF-A0A256GGM0-F1
#
_entry.id   AF-A0A256GGM0-F1
#
_cell.length_a   1.000
_cell.length_b   1.000
_cell.length_c   1.000
_cell.angle_alpha   90.00
_cell.angle_beta   90.00
_cell.angle_gamma   90.00
#
_symmetry.space_group_name_H-M   'P 1'
#
loop_
_entity.id
_entity.type
_entity.pdbx_description
1 polymer ?
#
loop_
_entity_poly.entity_id
_entity_poly.type
_entity_poly.pdbx_seq_one_letter_code
_entity_poly.pdbx_strand_id
1 'polypeptide(L)' 'MSGVRNVLGTDLLGARGATEADQRKIDRTIVRGCAGGVWSKDECAIHDKK' A
#
# COMPACT_ATOMS: atom_id res chain seq x y z
N MET A 1 11.71 7.43 7.72
CA MET A 1 10.75 7.03 6.67
C MET A 1 9.28 7.39 6.98
N SER A 2 8.95 8.06 8.09
CA SER A 2 7.55 8.39 8.45
C SER A 2 6.84 9.31 7.44
N GLY A 3 7.54 10.29 6.87
CA GLY A 3 6.96 11.21 5.87
C GLY A 3 6.51 10.51 4.58
N VAL A 4 7.29 9.56 4.07
CA VAL A 4 6.95 8.78 2.87
C VAL A 4 5.73 7.89 3.12
N ARG A 5 5.69 7.26 4.31
CA ARG A 5 4.55 6.43 4.75
C ARG A 5 3.24 7.23 4.80
N ASN A 6 3.29 8.47 5.28
CA ASN A 6 2.13 9.35 5.35
C ASN A 6 1.59 9.71 3.95
N VAL A 7 2.46 10.08 3.00
CA VAL A 7 2.04 10.43 1.64
C VAL A 7 1.45 9.22 0.91
N LEU A 8 2.11 8.05 1.00
CA LEU A 8 1.57 6.82 0.39
C LEU A 8 0.22 6.42 1.00
N GLY A 9 0.02 6.63 2.30
CA GLY A 9 -1.27 6.40 2.96
C GLY A 9 -2.40 7.28 2.42
N THR A 10 -2.12 8.53 2.01
CA THR A 10 -3.15 9.40 1.43
C THR A 10 -3.62 8.98 0.03
N ASP A 11 -2.82 8.22 -0.73
CA ASP A 11 -3.26 7.68 -2.04
C ASP A 11 -4.39 6.65 -1.89
N LEU A 12 -4.58 6.07 -0.69
CA LEU A 12 -5.67 5.15 -0.37
C LEU A 12 -7.01 5.85 -0.10
N LEU A 13 -7.05 7.18 0.03
CA LEU A 13 -8.30 7.89 0.28
C LEU A 13 -9.33 7.58 -0.82
N GLY A 14 -10.48 7.06 -0.39
CA GLY A 14 -11.59 6.66 -1.24
C GLY A 14 -11.42 5.34 -2.00
N ALA A 15 -10.27 4.66 -1.91
CA ALA A 15 -10.08 3.35 -2.53
C ALA A 15 -10.88 2.28 -1.77
N ARG A 16 -11.76 1.55 -2.47
CA ARG A 16 -12.56 0.45 -1.88
C ARG A 16 -12.17 -0.94 -2.37
N GLY A 17 -11.25 -0.99 -3.33
CA GLY A 17 -10.86 -2.22 -4.03
C GLY A 17 -11.90 -2.72 -5.04
N ALA A 18 -12.94 -1.94 -5.34
CA ALA A 18 -14.06 -2.35 -6.18
C ALA A 18 -13.84 -2.11 -7.68
N THR A 19 -12.86 -1.26 -8.02
CA THR A 19 -12.52 -0.91 -9.39
C THR A 19 -11.03 -1.10 -9.65
N GLU A 20 -10.64 -1.19 -10.91
CA GLU A 20 -9.22 -1.17 -11.28
C GLU A 20 -8.51 0.11 -10.80
N ALA A 21 -9.23 1.24 -10.74
CA ALA A 21 -8.67 2.50 -10.25
C ALA A 21 -8.33 2.40 -8.75
N ASP A 22 -9.17 1.72 -7.98
CA ASP A 22 -8.89 1.43 -6.58
C ASP A 22 -7.69 0.48 -6.43
N GLN A 23 -7.65 -0.59 -7.23
CA GLN A 23 -6.53 -1.54 -7.19
C GLN A 23 -5.21 -0.86 -7.53
N ARG A 24 -5.19 0.04 -8.52
CA ARG A 24 -3.99 0.83 -8.85
C ARG A 24 -3.50 1.70 -7.68
N LYS A 25 -4.40 2.25 -6.87
CA LYS A 25 -4.03 3.00 -5.65
C LYS A 25 -3.43 2.06 -4.60
N ILE A 26 -4.08 0.92 -4.37
CA ILE A 26 -3.61 -0.11 -3.44
C ILE A 26 -2.22 -0.59 -3.84
N ASP A 27 -2.01 -0.96 -5.10
CA ASP A 27 -0.72 -1.44 -5.60
C ASP A 27 0.41 -0.43 -5.41
N ARG A 28 0.14 0.86 -5.65
CA ARG A 28 1.13 1.93 -5.48
C ARG A 28 1.50 2.17 -4.03
N THR A 29 0.55 2.07 -3.10
CA THR A 29 0.81 2.29 -1.68
C THR A 29 1.42 1.05 -1.02
N ILE A 30 0.84 -0.11 -1.29
CA ILE A 30 1.13 -1.36 -0.59
C ILE A 30 2.26 -2.13 -1.28
N VAL A 31 2.04 -2.60 -2.51
CA VAL A 31 2.96 -3.52 -3.18
C VAL A 31 4.29 -2.83 -3.46
N ARG A 32 4.25 -1.61 -4.02
CA ARG A 32 5.47 -0.82 -4.26
C ARG A 32 6.12 -0.36 -2.96
N GLY A 33 5.32 -0.07 -1.92
CA GLY A 33 5.85 0.27 -0.59
C GLY A 33 6.64 -0.89 0.03
N CYS A 34 6.17 -2.13 -0.16
CA CYS A 34 6.87 -3.34 0.25
C CYS A 34 8.17 -3.55 -0.54
N ALA A 35 8.10 -3.42 -1.87
CA ALA A 35 9.29 -3.51 -2.72
C ALA A 35 10.35 -2.44 -2.38
N GLY A 36 9.91 -1.24 -1.98
CA GLY A 36 10.76 -0.12 -1.59
C GLY A 36 11.19 -0.10 -0.11
N GLY A 37 10.78 -1.08 0.70
CA GLY A 37 11.14 -1.15 2.12
C GLY A 37 10.48 -0.08 3.01
N VAL A 38 9.37 0.52 2.57
CA VAL A 38 8.59 1.48 3.38
C VAL A 38 7.84 0.77 4.51
N TRP A 39 7.35 -0.43 4.22
CA TRP A 39 6.73 -1.33 5.20
C TRP A 39 7.75 -2.37 5.65
N SER A 40 7.63 -2.83 6.90
CA SER A 40 8.43 -3.93 7.42
C SER A 40 8.06 -5.25 6.75
N LYS A 41 8.96 -6.25 6.85
CA LYS A 41 8.69 -7.59 6.30
C LYS A 41 7.44 -8.22 6.91
N ASP A 42 7.21 -8.02 8.20
CA ASP A 42 6.04 -8.55 8.90
C ASP A 42 4.74 -7.89 8.44
N GLU A 43 4.76 -6.57 8.21
CA GLU A 43 3.63 -5.86 7.60
C GLU A 43 3.36 -6.34 6.17
N CYS A 44 4.42 -6.51 5.36
CA CYS A 44 4.29 -7.01 3.99
C CYS A 44 3.69 -8.43 3.94
N ALA A 45 4.07 -9.30 4.86
CA ALA A 45 3.55 -10.66 4.95
C ALA A 45 2.04 -10.72 5.24
N ILE A 46 1.40 -9.64 5.72
CA ILE A 46 -0.05 -9.58 5.89
C ILE A 46 -0.76 -9.57 4.53
N HIS A 47 -0.14 -9.02 3.49
CA HIS A 47 -0.75 -8.97 2.14
C HIS A 47 -0.88 -10.35 1.49
N ASP A 48 -0.01 -11.29 1.85
CA ASP A 48 -0.01 -12.63 1.28
C ASP A 48 -0.92 -13.60 2.06
N LYS A 49 -1.51 -13.15 3.18
CA LYS A 49 -2.44 -13.95 3.97
C LYS A 49 -3.80 -14.00 3.27
N LYS A 50 -4.30 -15.22 3.08
CA LYS A 50 -5.63 -15.49 2.54
C LYS A 50 -6.71 -15.36 3.61
#